data_AF-A0A935ME16-F1
#
_entry.id   AF-A0A935ME16-F1
#
_cell.length_a   1.000
_cell.length_b   1.000
_cell.length_c   1.000
_cell.angle_alpha   90.00
_cell.angle_beta   90.00
_cell.angle_gamma   90.00
#
_symmetry.space_group_name_H-M   'P 1'
#
loop_
_entity.id
_entity.type
_entity.pdbx_description
1 polymer ?
#
loop_
_entity_poly.entity_id
_entity_poly.type
_entity_poly.pdbx_seq_one_letter_code
_entity_poly.pdbx_strand_id
1 'polypeptide(L)'
;MNNNVQEELNDFNQEPHTYVNSWLAIPLKTRGKIVGLIALDGKSKNQFNERHTQLAVTFANQVAIALENASLFTELQNELGEREKLIKNWN
;
A
#
# COMPACT_ATOMS: atom_id res chain seq x y z
N MET A 1 -14.29 -6.45 14.64
CA MET A 1 -14.52 -5.13 14.04
C MET A 1 -15.54 -5.29 12.94
N ASN A 2 -16.42 -4.31 12.76
CA ASN A 2 -17.35 -4.31 11.64
C ASN A 2 -16.54 -4.00 10.37
N ASN A 3 -16.73 -4.74 9.29
CA ASN A 3 -16.00 -4.49 8.03
C ASN A 3 -16.70 -3.43 7.15
N ASN A 4 -17.73 -2.77 7.68
CA ASN A 4 -18.48 -1.73 7.00
C ASN A 4 -18.08 -0.33 7.49
N VAL A 5 -17.16 0.32 6.76
CA VAL A 5 -16.71 1.69 7.06
C VAL A 5 -17.84 2.72 6.97
N GLN A 6 -18.92 2.44 6.24
CA GLN A 6 -20.07 3.34 6.14
C GLN A 6 -20.91 3.38 7.43
N GLU A 7 -20.81 2.35 8.27
CA GLU A 7 -21.48 2.31 9.58
C GLU A 7 -20.63 2.95 10.68
N GLU A 8 -19.30 2.93 10.52
CA GLU A 8 -18.35 3.54 11.47
C GLU A 8 -18.07 5.01 11.15
N LEU A 9 -18.14 5.42 9.87
CA LEU A 9 -17.81 6.77 9.39
C LEU A 9 -18.92 7.31 8.49
N ASN A 10 -19.86 8.07 9.06
CA ASN A 10 -21.02 8.61 8.35
C ASN A 10 -20.67 9.51 7.15
N ASP A 11 -19.50 10.17 7.16
CA ASP A 11 -19.05 11.04 6.08
C ASP A 11 -18.55 10.26 4.86
N PHE A 12 -18.26 8.95 5.00
CA PHE A 12 -17.80 8.11 3.89
C PHE A 12 -18.88 7.88 2.82
N ASN A 13 -20.15 8.17 3.14
CA ASN A 13 -21.27 8.15 2.21
C ASN A 13 -21.56 9.51 1.56
N GLN A 14 -20.69 10.50 1.75
CA GLN A 14 -20.81 11.83 1.14
C GLN A 14 -19.84 11.99 -0.02
N GLU A 15 -20.04 13.02 -0.85
CA GLU A 15 -19.12 13.36 -1.93
C GLU A 15 -17.69 13.59 -1.37
N PRO A 16 -16.63 13.07 -2.02
CA PRO A 16 -16.63 12.42 -3.33
C PRO A 16 -16.84 10.89 -3.30
N HIS A 17 -17.14 10.28 -2.15
CA HIS A 17 -17.11 8.83 -1.94
C HIS A 17 -18.45 8.10 -2.15
N THR A 18 -19.48 8.82 -2.62
CA THR A 18 -20.83 8.28 -2.88
C THR A 18 -20.85 7.07 -3.82
N TYR A 19 -19.82 6.89 -4.65
CA TYR A 19 -19.70 5.75 -5.55
C TYR A 19 -19.11 4.50 -4.90
N VAL A 20 -18.58 4.57 -3.68
CA VAL A 20 -17.91 3.45 -3.01
C VAL A 20 -18.93 2.64 -2.20
N ASN A 21 -19.43 1.55 -2.78
CA ASN A 21 -20.41 0.63 -2.17
C ASN A 21 -19.81 -0.70 -1.71
N SER A 22 -18.53 -0.93 -2.01
CA SER A 22 -17.73 -2.01 -1.44
C SER A 22 -16.26 -1.62 -1.51
N TRP A 23 -15.44 -2.27 -0.69
CA TRP A 23 -14.01 -2.03 -0.66
C TRP A 23 -13.26 -3.30 -0.29
N LEU A 24 -12.02 -3.41 -0.75
CA LEU A 24 -11.09 -4.48 -0.39
C LEU A 24 -9.73 -3.84 -0.07
N ALA A 25 -9.30 -3.99 1.18
CA ALA A 25 -8.05 -3.46 1.66
C ALA A 25 -7.06 -4.60 1.91
N ILE A 26 -5.94 -4.60 1.17
CA ILE A 26 -4.90 -5.62 1.27
C ILE A 26 -3.60 -4.97 1.76
N PRO A 27 -3.11 -5.34 2.96
CA PRO A 27 -1.85 -4.79 3.47
C PRO A 27 -0.67 -5.28 2.63
N LEU A 28 0.23 -4.37 2.29
CA LEU A 28 1.53 -4.69 1.70
C LEU A 28 2.46 -5.09 2.82
N LYS A 29 2.80 -6.39 2.90
CA LYS A 29 3.64 -6.94 3.97
C LYS A 29 4.96 -7.47 3.40
N THR A 30 6.05 -7.11 4.03
CA THR A 30 7.36 -7.71 3.80
C THR A 30 8.13 -7.86 5.10
N ARG A 31 8.89 -8.96 5.25
CA ARG A 31 9.67 -9.29 6.46
C ARG A 31 8.91 -9.09 7.78
N GLY A 32 7.63 -9.43 7.79
CA GLY A 32 6.76 -9.28 8.97
C GLY A 32 6.29 -7.85 9.28
N LYS A 33 6.64 -6.86 8.45
CA LYS A 33 6.23 -5.45 8.60
C LYS A 33 5.21 -5.06 7.52
N ILE A 34 4.27 -4.18 7.88
CA ILE A 34 3.39 -3.53 6.90
C ILE A 34 4.12 -2.31 6.36
N VAL A 35 4.29 -2.25 5.05
CA VAL A 35 4.97 -1.15 4.34
C VAL A 35 4.01 -0.27 3.53
N GLY A 36 2.73 -0.66 3.46
CA GLY A 36 1.70 0.10 2.77
C GLY A 36 0.37 -0.65 2.68
N LEU A 37 -0.55 -0.13 1.85
CA LEU A 37 -1.89 -0.68 1.66
C LEU A 37 -2.31 -0.54 0.20
N ILE A 38 -2.90 -1.60 -0.37
CA ILE A 38 -3.71 -1.49 -1.59
C ILE A 38 -5.17 -1.40 -1.16
N ALA A 39 -5.85 -0.33 -1.58
CA ALA A 39 -7.29 -0.18 -1.43
C ALA A 39 -7.94 -0.27 -2.81
N LEU A 40 -8.92 -1.16 -2.94
CA LEU A 40 -9.79 -1.26 -4.11
C LEU A 40 -11.19 -0.82 -3.71
N ASP A 41 -11.79 0.07 -4.49
CA ASP A 41 -13.17 0.49 -4.34
C ASP A 41 -14.07 -0.21 -5.39
N GLY A 42 -15.34 -0.37 -5.02
CA GLY A 42 -16.33 -1.02 -5.85
C GLY A 42 -17.64 -0.24 -5.86
N LYS A 43 -18.24 -0.09 -7.04
CA LYS A 43 -19.52 0.60 -7.21
C LYS A 43 -20.73 -0.25 -6.83
N SER A 44 -20.55 -1.56 -6.76
CA SER A 44 -21.61 -2.50 -6.36
C SER A 44 -21.38 -3.01 -4.94
N LYS A 45 -22.46 -3.30 -4.22
CA LYS A 45 -22.37 -4.02 -2.93
C LYS A 45 -21.80 -5.42 -3.18
N ASN A 46 -20.97 -5.91 -2.25
CA ASN A 46 -20.37 -7.25 -2.29
C ASN A 46 -19.60 -7.57 -3.59
N GLN A 47 -18.96 -6.57 -4.21
CA GLN A 47 -18.25 -6.74 -5.49
C GLN A 47 -17.01 -7.63 -5.38
N PHE A 48 -16.39 -7.67 -4.21
CA PHE A 48 -15.18 -8.46 -3.95
C PHE A 48 -15.54 -9.80 -3.33
N ASN A 49 -15.19 -10.88 -4.03
CA ASN A 49 -15.35 -12.25 -3.55
C ASN A 49 -13.98 -12.81 -3.14
N GLU A 50 -13.97 -14.07 -2.70
CA GLU A 50 -12.75 -14.74 -2.26
C GLU A 50 -11.69 -14.82 -3.37
N ARG A 51 -12.08 -15.08 -4.61
CA ARG A 51 -11.15 -15.13 -5.76
C ARG A 51 -10.50 -13.77 -6.02
N HIS A 52 -11.27 -12.68 -5.92
CA HIS A 52 -10.72 -11.33 -6.01
C HIS A 52 -9.69 -11.08 -4.89
N THR A 53 -9.99 -11.55 -3.67
CA THR A 53 -9.10 -11.43 -2.52
C THR A 53 -7.79 -12.20 -2.72
N GLN A 54 -7.86 -13.46 -3.14
CA GLN A 54 -6.68 -14.29 -3.39
C GLN A 54 -5.75 -13.67 -4.46
N LEU A 55 -6.34 -13.16 -5.55
CA LEU A 55 -5.59 -12.47 -6.59
C LEU A 55 -4.93 -11.19 -6.06
N ALA A 56 -5.68 -10.36 -5.35
CA ALA A 56 -5.19 -9.11 -4.79
C ALA A 56 -4.07 -9.34 -3.75
N VAL A 57 -4.17 -10.38 -2.92
CA VAL A 57 -3.10 -10.79 -1.98
C VAL A 57 -1.84 -11.22 -2.73
N THR A 58 -1.98 -12.00 -3.80
CA THR A 58 -0.83 -12.43 -4.61
C THR A 58 -0.13 -11.24 -5.25
N PHE A 59 -0.89 -10.29 -5.77
CA PHE A 59 -0.36 -9.05 -6.32
C PHE A 59 0.30 -8.18 -5.24
N ALA A 60 -0.37 -7.99 -4.11
CA ALA A 60 0.14 -7.23 -2.96
C ALA A 60 1.49 -7.76 -2.45
N ASN A 61 1.68 -9.08 -2.41
CA ASN A 61 2.95 -9.68 -2.00
C ASN A 61 4.09 -9.28 -2.95
N GLN A 62 3.85 -9.26 -4.26
CA GLN A 62 4.86 -8.85 -5.24
C GLN A 62 5.15 -7.34 -5.15
N VAL A 63 4.11 -6.52 -4.99
CA VAL A 63 4.26 -5.07 -4.82
C VAL A 63 5.06 -4.75 -3.56
N ALA A 64 4.80 -5.44 -2.45
CA ALA A 64 5.53 -5.24 -1.19
C ALA A 64 7.04 -5.49 -1.35
N ILE A 65 7.42 -6.56 -2.04
CA ILE A 65 8.84 -6.87 -2.35
C ILE A 65 9.45 -5.79 -3.23
N ALA A 66 8.73 -5.36 -4.28
CA ALA A 66 9.23 -4.33 -5.20
C ALA A 66 9.46 -2.98 -4.50
N LEU A 67 8.54 -2.56 -3.63
CA LEU A 67 8.68 -1.33 -2.85
C LEU A 67 9.84 -1.41 -1.86
N GLU A 68 10.05 -2.56 -1.23
CA GLU A 68 11.19 -2.77 -0.35
C GLU A 68 12.52 -2.66 -1.12
N ASN A 69 12.61 -3.31 -2.28
CA ASN A 69 13.80 -3.24 -3.13
C ASN A 69 14.07 -1.80 -3.59
N ALA A 70 13.04 -1.05 -3.97
CA ALA A 70 13.18 0.35 -4.34
C ALA A 70 13.70 1.20 -3.17
N SER A 71 13.15 1.00 -1.97
CA SER A 71 13.60 1.70 -0.76
C SER A 71 15.06 1.39 -0.42
N LEU A 72 15.44 0.11 -0.45
CA LEU A 72 16.83 -0.33 -0.19
C LEU A 72 17.80 0.25 -1.23
N PHE A 73 17.39 0.29 -2.49
CA PHE A 73 18.20 0.88 -3.56
C PHE A 73 18.39 2.39 -3.36
N THR A 74 17.33 3.12 -3.00
CA THR A 74 17.43 4.55 -2.69
C THR A 74 18.35 4.82 -1.49
N GLU A 75 18.25 4.01 -0.44
CA GLU A 75 19.12 4.12 0.74
C GLU A 75 20.60 3.91 0.38
N LEU A 76 20.90 2.90 -0.44
CA LEU A 76 22.24 2.66 -0.95
C LEU A 76 22.79 3.84 -1.77
N GLN A 77 21.98 4.41 -2.67
CA GLN A 77 22.39 5.58 -3.46
C GLN A 77 22.69 6.81 -2.59
N ASN A 78 21.88 7.03 -1.56
CA ASN A 78 22.10 8.12 -0.61
C ASN A 78 23.42 7.93 0.16
N GLU A 79 23.68 6.71 0.65
CA GLU A 79 24.93 6.41 1.37
C GLU A 79 26.17 6.62 0.48
N LEU A 80 26.12 6.18 -0.77
CA LEU A 80 27.21 6.39 -1.73
C LEU A 80 27.45 7.89 -1.97
N GLY A 81 26.38 8.68 -2.16
CA GLY A 81 26.49 10.12 -2.35
C GLY A 81 27.09 10.86 -1.16
N GLU A 82 26.76 10.46 0.07
CA GLU A 82 27.36 11.05 1.27
C GLU A 82 28.85 10.71 1.40
N ARG A 83 29.24 9.46 1.10
CA ARG A 83 30.66 9.05 1.10
C ARG A 83 31.47 9.83 0.08
N GLU A 84 30.94 10.07 -1.12
CA GLU A 84 31.61 10.86 -2.15
C GLU A 84 31.84 12.31 -1.72
N LYS A 85 30.87 12.93 -1.02
CA LYS A 85 31.02 14.29 -0.47
C LYS A 85 32.14 14.35 0.57
N LEU A 86 32.21 13.36 1.47
CA LEU A 86 33.26 13.30 2.50
C LEU A 86 34.65 13.20 1.89
N ILE A 87 34.83 12.38 0.85
CA ILE A 87 36.10 12.26 0.13
C ILE A 87 36.48 13.57 -0.55
N LYS A 88 35.52 14.26 -1.19
CA LYS A 88 35.78 15.55 -1.88
C LYS A 88 36.15 16.68 -0.92
N ASN A 89 35.57 16.72 0.28
CA ASN A 89 35.84 17.76 1.27
C ASN A 89 37.16 17.57 2.03
N TRP A 90 37.83 16.43 1.85
CA TRP A 90 39.11 16.10 2.49
C TRP A 90 40.34 16.36 1.59
N ASN A 91 40.14 16.74 0.33
CA ASN A 91 41.17 17.23 -0.60
C ASN A 91 41.11 18.75 -0.75
#